data_AF-A0A9E8CAD8-F1
#
_entry.id   AF-A0A9E8CAD8-F1
#
_cell.length_a   1.000
_cell.length_b   1.000
_cell.length_c   1.000
_cell.angle_alpha   90.00
_cell.angle_beta   90.00
_cell.angle_gamma   90.00
#
_symmetry.space_group_name_H-M   'P 1'
#
loop_
_entity.id
_entity.type
_entity.pdbx_description
1 polymer ?
#
loop_
_entity_poly.entity_id
_entity_poly.type
_entity_poly.pdbx_seq_one_letter_code
_entity_poly.pdbx_strand_id
1 'polypeptide(L)'
;MVELEDDSPLIITGEISRTSVIRDIDDITDFTLLDVKVSQTLKGTVNSGSIIVRQTGSAEQGSAETLLQTGDVVMLFLTPTDLPGEQSSQYYVTGATAGVYRVTDDTQQSWNVLRSQHGNASDAWQPVFERVNVDSGDELPSELTPAQVYEQVKD
;
A
#
# COMPACT_ATOMS: atom_id res chain seq x y z
N MET A 1 10.17 -2.72 -15.04
CA MET A 1 8.86 -2.36 -14.45
C MET A 1 7.93 -3.56 -14.32
N VAL A 2 8.05 -4.57 -15.20
CA VAL A 2 7.23 -5.82 -15.20
C VAL A 2 7.31 -6.65 -13.90
N GLU A 3 8.43 -6.68 -13.19
CA GLU A 3 8.59 -7.59 -12.03
C GLU A 3 7.65 -7.29 -10.86
N LEU A 4 7.49 -6.02 -10.46
CA LEU A 4 6.69 -5.71 -9.27
C LEU A 4 5.19 -5.96 -9.50
N GLU A 5 4.70 -5.66 -10.71
CA GLU A 5 3.31 -5.90 -11.10
C GLU A 5 3.02 -7.40 -11.22
N ASP A 6 3.93 -8.17 -11.80
CA ASP A 6 3.81 -9.63 -11.94
C ASP A 6 3.85 -10.33 -10.58
N ASP A 7 4.75 -9.92 -9.69
CA ASP A 7 4.90 -10.45 -8.34
C ASP A 7 3.77 -10.02 -7.38
N SER A 8 2.86 -9.16 -7.84
CA SER A 8 1.75 -8.64 -7.05
C SER A 8 0.41 -9.11 -7.61
N PRO A 9 -0.14 -10.21 -7.07
CA PRO A 9 -1.49 -10.66 -7.40
C PRO A 9 -2.59 -9.63 -7.10
N LEU A 10 -2.34 -8.71 -6.17
CA LEU A 10 -3.25 -7.64 -5.80
C LEU A 10 -2.53 -6.29 -5.86
N ILE A 11 -3.15 -5.32 -6.53
CA ILE A 11 -2.68 -3.92 -6.54
C ILE A 11 -3.87 -3.01 -6.27
N ILE A 12 -3.74 -2.13 -5.29
CA ILE A 12 -4.82 -1.25 -4.83
C ILE A 12 -4.34 0.18 -4.60
N THR A 13 -5.27 1.12 -4.66
CA THR A 13 -5.13 2.42 -4.00
C THR A 13 -6.06 2.48 -2.80
N GLY A 14 -5.63 3.19 -1.77
CA GLY A 14 -6.42 3.30 -0.55
C GLY A 14 -5.82 4.25 0.45
N GLU A 15 -6.48 4.32 1.60
CA GLU A 15 -6.00 5.08 2.74
C GLU A 15 -5.78 4.17 3.93
N ILE A 16 -4.71 4.43 4.67
CA ILE A 16 -4.43 3.78 5.94
C ILE A 16 -5.35 4.36 7.01
N SER A 17 -6.34 3.58 7.43
CA SER A 17 -7.31 3.99 8.45
C SER A 17 -6.80 3.76 9.88
N ARG A 18 -5.90 2.80 10.05
CA ARG A 18 -5.31 2.45 11.35
C ARG A 18 -3.99 1.72 11.17
N THR A 19 -3.06 1.93 12.11
CA THR A 19 -1.85 1.13 12.23
C THR A 19 -1.75 0.47 13.62
N SER A 20 -1.08 -0.68 13.68
CA SER A 20 -0.70 -1.33 14.94
C SER A 20 0.52 -2.22 14.77
N VAL A 21 1.40 -2.26 15.76
CA VAL A 21 2.59 -3.12 15.73
C VAL A 21 2.26 -4.48 16.35
N ILE A 22 2.70 -5.55 15.69
CA ILE A 22 2.57 -6.92 16.15
C ILE A 22 3.89 -7.67 15.99
N ARG A 23 3.98 -8.79 16.69
CA ARG A 23 5.06 -9.77 16.58
C ARG A 23 4.46 -11.15 16.80
N ASP A 24 4.01 -11.78 15.71
CA ASP A 24 3.17 -12.99 15.76
C ASP A 24 3.66 -14.13 14.84
N ILE A 25 4.76 -13.92 14.12
CA ILE A 25 5.39 -14.95 13.26
C ILE A 25 6.62 -15.55 13.93
N ASP A 26 7.47 -14.70 14.51
CA ASP A 26 8.67 -15.06 15.25
C ASP A 26 8.92 -14.06 16.40
N ASP A 27 9.92 -14.33 17.25
CA ASP A 27 10.19 -13.55 18.46
C ASP A 27 11.03 -12.28 18.24
N ILE A 28 11.44 -11.98 17.01
CA ILE A 28 12.39 -10.89 16.70
C ILE A 28 11.88 -9.89 15.64
N THR A 29 10.98 -10.29 14.76
CA THR A 29 10.50 -9.49 13.64
C THR A 29 9.21 -8.78 14.00
N ASP A 30 9.22 -7.45 14.01
CA ASP A 30 7.97 -6.71 14.11
C ASP A 30 7.33 -6.58 12.74
N PHE A 31 5.99 -6.54 12.75
CA PHE A 31 5.19 -6.13 11.61
C PHE A 31 4.29 -4.97 12.02
N THR A 32 4.24 -3.96 11.17
CA THR A 32 3.21 -2.93 11.25
C THR A 32 2.01 -3.40 10.45
N LEU A 33 0.91 -3.72 11.14
CA LEU A 33 -0.38 -3.96 10.51
C LEU A 33 -1.00 -2.63 10.09
N LEU A 34 -1.54 -2.63 8.88
CA LEU A 34 -2.22 -1.50 8.25
C LEU A 34 -3.65 -1.93 7.91
N ASP A 35 -4.64 -1.25 8.48
CA ASP A 35 -6.03 -1.37 8.04
C ASP A 35 -6.25 -0.39 6.88
N VAL A 36 -6.34 -0.91 5.66
CA VAL A 36 -6.40 -0.12 4.44
C VAL A 36 -7.84 -0.04 3.96
N LYS A 37 -8.41 1.16 3.95
CA LYS A 37 -9.68 1.42 3.27
C LYS A 37 -9.41 1.51 1.76
N VAL A 38 -9.86 0.50 1.03
CA VAL A 38 -9.62 0.41 -0.41
C VAL A 38 -10.48 1.45 -1.13
N SER A 39 -9.83 2.27 -1.96
CA SER A 39 -10.50 3.24 -2.83
C SER A 39 -10.66 2.69 -4.24
N GLN A 40 -9.61 2.08 -4.80
CA GLN A 40 -9.63 1.46 -6.12
C GLN A 40 -8.84 0.15 -6.11
N THR A 41 -9.31 -0.85 -6.85
CA THR A 41 -8.53 -2.05 -7.17
C THR A 41 -8.02 -1.94 -8.59
N LEU A 42 -6.70 -2.01 -8.78
CA LEU A 42 -6.02 -1.90 -10.08
C LEU A 42 -5.75 -3.27 -10.70
N LYS A 43 -5.40 -4.26 -9.88
CA LYS A 43 -5.20 -5.67 -10.25
C LYS A 43 -5.76 -6.56 -9.15
N GLY A 44 -6.32 -7.72 -9.52
CA GLY A 44 -6.87 -8.68 -8.57
C GLY A 44 -8.31 -8.34 -8.13
N THR A 45 -8.75 -8.88 -6.99
CA THR A 45 -10.11 -8.67 -6.46
C THR A 45 -10.07 -8.48 -4.96
N VAL A 46 -10.75 -7.45 -4.47
CA VAL A 46 -10.99 -7.25 -3.04
C VAL A 46 -12.48 -7.46 -2.75
N ASN A 47 -12.78 -8.41 -1.87
CA ASN A 47 -14.16 -8.76 -1.52
C ASN A 47 -14.78 -7.81 -0.47
N SER A 48 -13.95 -7.02 0.20
CA SER A 48 -14.30 -6.12 1.29
C SER A 48 -13.85 -4.69 0.97
N GLY A 49 -14.53 -3.68 1.51
CA GLY A 49 -14.09 -2.28 1.37
C GLY A 49 -12.78 -1.96 2.13
N SER A 50 -12.26 -2.91 2.91
CA SER A 50 -10.98 -2.80 3.59
C SER A 50 -10.21 -4.13 3.60
N ILE A 51 -8.89 -4.03 3.76
CA ILE A 51 -7.96 -5.16 3.87
C ILE A 51 -6.94 -4.89 4.97
N ILE A 52 -6.32 -5.97 5.46
CA ILE A 52 -5.18 -5.87 6.37
C ILE A 52 -3.89 -6.16 5.61
N VAL A 53 -2.94 -5.23 5.70
CA VAL A 53 -1.61 -5.35 5.10
C VAL A 53 -0.55 -5.41 6.21
N ARG A 54 0.41 -6.31 6.06
CA ARG A 54 1.60 -6.49 6.91
C ARG A 54 2.78 -5.82 6.24
N GLN A 55 3.24 -4.71 6.81
CA GLN A 55 4.52 -4.11 6.45
C GLN A 55 5.59 -4.59 7.42
N THR A 56 6.75 -5.00 6.91
CA THR A 56 7.84 -5.49 7.76
C THR A 56 8.48 -4.32 8.52
N GLY A 57 8.73 -4.51 9.81
CA GLY A 57 9.35 -3.53 10.69
C GLY A 57 8.36 -2.71 11.52
N SER A 58 8.93 -1.96 12.46
CA SER A 58 8.24 -1.01 13.34
C SER A 58 9.06 0.27 13.50
N ALA A 59 8.43 1.33 14.01
CA ALA A 59 9.13 2.59 14.29
C ALA A 59 10.28 2.39 15.30
N GLU A 60 10.13 1.44 16.22
CA GLU A 60 11.14 1.09 17.23
C GLU A 60 12.32 0.31 16.62
N GLN A 61 12.11 -0.41 15.53
CA GLN A 61 13.17 -1.14 14.80
C GLN A 61 13.92 -0.28 13.76
N GLY A 62 13.67 1.03 13.72
CA GLY A 62 14.45 1.97 12.88
C GLY A 62 13.97 2.09 11.42
N SER A 63 12.77 1.61 11.09
CA SER A 63 12.18 1.73 9.75
C SER A 63 11.21 2.91 9.60
N ALA A 64 11.20 3.84 10.56
CA ALA A 64 10.16 4.85 10.74
C ALA A 64 9.88 5.72 9.50
N GLU A 65 10.89 6.06 8.69
CA GLU A 65 10.72 6.93 7.52
C GLU A 65 10.03 6.23 6.34
N THR A 66 10.09 4.89 6.30
CA THR A 66 9.47 4.08 5.25
C THR A 66 8.16 3.42 5.69
N LEU A 67 7.82 3.52 6.97
CA LEU A 67 6.60 2.94 7.52
C LEU A 67 5.41 3.83 7.25
N LEU A 68 4.33 3.21 6.79
CA LEU A 68 3.07 3.88 6.56
C LEU A 68 2.39 4.27 7.87
N GLN A 69 1.73 5.41 7.84
CA GLN A 69 1.06 6.01 8.99
C GLN A 69 -0.43 6.12 8.73
N THR A 70 -1.20 6.22 9.82
CA THR A 70 -2.64 6.47 9.72
C THR A 70 -2.89 7.81 9.02
N GLY A 71 -3.74 7.80 7.99
CA GLY A 71 -4.08 8.94 7.14
C GLY A 71 -3.38 8.93 5.79
N ASP A 72 -2.29 8.17 5.62
CA ASP A 72 -1.55 8.10 4.36
C ASP A 72 -2.44 7.58 3.23
N VAL A 73 -2.40 8.25 2.08
CA VAL A 73 -2.97 7.73 0.84
C VAL A 73 -1.89 7.05 0.02
N VAL A 74 -2.17 5.81 -0.34
CA VAL A 74 -1.18 4.88 -0.86
C VAL A 74 -1.65 4.15 -2.09
N MET A 75 -0.67 3.76 -2.91
CA MET A 75 -0.79 2.68 -3.88
C MET A 75 0.11 1.54 -3.38
N LEU A 76 -0.48 0.36 -3.25
CA LEU A 76 0.18 -0.81 -2.68
C LEU A 76 0.19 -1.97 -3.66
N PHE A 77 1.37 -2.57 -3.79
CA PHE A 77 1.64 -3.81 -4.48
C PHE A 77 1.73 -4.93 -3.45
N LEU A 78 0.83 -5.91 -3.56
CA LEU A 78 0.52 -6.82 -2.48
C LEU A 78 0.60 -8.29 -2.91
N THR A 79 1.13 -9.11 -2.01
CA THR A 79 1.14 -10.57 -2.12
C THR A 79 0.40 -11.20 -0.94
N PRO A 80 -0.38 -12.28 -1.13
CA PRO A 80 -1.02 -12.99 -0.01
C PRO A 80 0.02 -13.46 1.01
N THR A 81 -0.36 -13.52 2.29
CA THR A 81 0.59 -13.92 3.34
C THR A 81 0.88 -15.42 3.38
N ASP A 82 0.02 -16.25 2.79
CA ASP A 82 0.01 -17.72 2.92
C ASP A 82 0.02 -18.22 4.38
N LEU A 83 -0.28 -17.35 5.35
CA LEU A 83 -0.36 -17.69 6.76
C LEU A 83 -1.68 -18.40 7.07
N PRO A 84 -1.71 -19.33 8.03
CA PRO A 84 -2.93 -20.05 8.39
C PRO A 84 -3.94 -19.19 9.16
N GLY A 85 -5.19 -19.64 9.20
CA GLY A 85 -6.24 -19.04 10.04
C GLY A 85 -6.71 -17.67 9.54
N GLU A 86 -7.03 -16.76 10.48
CA GLU A 86 -7.50 -15.40 10.16
C GLU A 86 -6.48 -14.57 9.35
N GLN A 87 -5.20 -14.93 9.45
CA GLN A 87 -4.11 -14.23 8.78
C GLN A 87 -4.05 -14.53 7.28
N SER A 88 -4.66 -15.64 6.83
CA SER A 88 -4.72 -16.03 5.41
C SER A 88 -5.38 -15.00 4.49
N SER A 89 -6.24 -14.14 5.07
CA SER A 89 -6.93 -13.06 4.34
C SER A 89 -6.13 -11.75 4.33
N GLN A 90 -4.94 -11.73 4.93
CA GLN A 90 -4.05 -10.57 4.98
C GLN A 90 -3.01 -10.65 3.86
N TYR A 91 -2.37 -9.51 3.59
CA TYR A 91 -1.37 -9.37 2.54
C TYR A 91 -0.04 -8.87 3.10
N TYR A 92 1.07 -9.24 2.48
CA TYR A 92 2.35 -8.54 2.63
C TYR A 92 2.50 -7.47 1.56
N VAL A 93 3.28 -6.44 1.87
CA VAL A 93 3.85 -5.56 0.84
C VAL A 93 4.87 -6.35 0.02
N THR A 94 4.70 -6.36 -1.31
CA THR A 94 5.65 -7.00 -2.22
C THR A 94 7.02 -6.33 -2.09
N GLY A 95 8.07 -7.14 -1.89
CA GLY A 95 9.43 -6.65 -1.69
C GLY A 95 9.63 -5.86 -0.39
N ALA A 96 8.86 -6.18 0.67
CA ALA A 96 8.88 -5.59 2.02
C ALA A 96 8.49 -4.10 2.11
N THR A 97 9.16 -3.24 1.36
CA THR A 97 8.87 -1.81 1.21
C THR A 97 8.90 -1.35 -0.24
N ALA A 98 9.39 -2.17 -1.17
CA ALA A 98 9.49 -1.82 -2.59
C ALA A 98 8.13 -1.53 -3.23
N GLY A 99 7.10 -2.27 -2.81
CA GLY A 99 5.72 -2.14 -3.25
C GLY A 99 4.92 -1.00 -2.62
N VAL A 100 5.57 -0.03 -1.97
CA VAL A 100 4.90 1.10 -1.31
C VAL A 100 5.11 2.40 -2.07
N TYR A 101 3.99 2.97 -2.50
CA TYR A 101 3.91 4.29 -3.11
C TYR A 101 2.91 5.15 -2.33
N ARG A 102 3.25 6.41 -2.05
CA ARG A 102 2.40 7.35 -1.31
C ARG A 102 2.22 8.65 -2.09
N VAL A 103 1.11 9.34 -1.90
CA VAL A 103 0.96 10.67 -2.49
C VAL A 103 1.89 11.68 -1.80
N THR A 104 2.25 12.76 -2.51
CA THR A 104 2.99 13.89 -1.91
C THR A 104 2.14 14.65 -0.89
N ASP A 105 2.78 15.40 0.01
CA ASP A 105 2.08 16.23 1.00
C ASP A 105 1.05 17.18 0.37
N ASP A 106 1.38 17.82 -0.76
CA ASP A 106 0.47 18.71 -1.49
C ASP A 106 -0.75 17.96 -2.04
N THR A 107 -0.54 16.73 -2.51
CA THR A 107 -1.60 15.86 -3.01
C THR A 107 -2.44 15.29 -1.86
N GLN A 108 -1.83 15.00 -0.71
CA GLN A 108 -2.48 14.58 0.53
C GLN A 108 -3.39 15.70 1.08
N GLN A 109 -2.98 16.97 1.01
CA GLN A 109 -3.83 18.09 1.37
C GLN A 109 -5.05 18.21 0.46
N SER A 110 -4.84 18.08 -0.85
CA SER A 110 -5.91 18.06 -1.84
C SER A 110 -6.89 16.92 -1.59
N TRP A 111 -6.38 15.74 -1.22
CA TRP A 111 -7.17 14.59 -0.80
C TRP A 111 -8.06 14.88 0.41
N ASN A 112 -7.50 15.47 1.47
CA ASN A 112 -8.22 15.76 2.69
C ASN A 112 -9.40 16.73 2.45
N VAL A 113 -9.22 17.69 1.54
CA VAL A 113 -10.29 18.60 1.10
C VAL A 113 -11.39 17.83 0.34
N LEU A 114 -11.02 17.01 -0.64
CA LEU A 114 -11.97 16.22 -1.43
C LEU A 114 -12.77 15.26 -0.56
N ARG A 115 -12.10 14.55 0.35
CA ARG A 115 -12.74 13.61 1.27
C ARG A 115 -13.75 14.31 2.18
N SER A 116 -13.42 15.50 2.68
CA SER A 116 -14.32 16.28 3.53
C SER A 116 -15.60 16.72 2.80
N GLN A 117 -15.56 16.83 1.47
CA GLN A 117 -16.68 17.26 0.64
C GLN A 117 -17.51 16.09 0.08
N HIS A 118 -16.88 14.96 -0.23
CA HIS A 118 -17.49 13.86 -1.00
C HIS A 118 -17.44 12.48 -0.32
N GLY A 119 -16.78 12.35 0.85
CA GLY A 119 -16.73 11.11 1.63
C GLY A 119 -15.77 10.03 1.12
N ASN A 120 -15.41 10.03 -0.18
CA ASN A 120 -14.37 9.18 -0.79
C ASN A 120 -13.82 9.82 -2.09
N ALA A 121 -12.67 9.34 -2.56
CA ALA A 121 -12.17 9.64 -3.91
C ALA A 121 -13.23 9.21 -4.90
N SER A 122 -13.53 10.07 -5.87
CA SER A 122 -14.12 9.56 -7.11
C SER A 122 -13.05 8.78 -7.88
N ASP A 123 -13.47 7.84 -8.74
CA ASP A 123 -12.60 7.15 -9.71
C ASP A 123 -11.83 8.14 -10.64
N ALA A 124 -12.26 9.40 -10.67
CA ALA A 124 -11.63 10.48 -11.43
C ALA A 124 -10.39 11.07 -10.77
N TRP A 125 -10.12 10.78 -9.49
CA TRP A 125 -8.92 11.26 -8.83
C TRP A 125 -7.72 10.38 -9.21
N GLN A 126 -6.81 10.96 -9.99
CA GLN A 126 -5.61 10.29 -10.52
C GLN A 126 -4.36 10.96 -9.96
N PRO A 127 -4.06 10.78 -8.66
CA PRO A 127 -2.86 11.37 -8.08
C PRO A 127 -1.60 10.66 -8.60
N VAL A 128 -0.49 11.38 -8.55
CA VAL A 128 0.84 10.79 -8.67
C VAL A 128 1.24 10.26 -7.30
N PHE A 129 1.67 9.00 -7.25
CA PHE A 129 2.24 8.39 -6.06
C PHE A 129 3.75 8.28 -6.22
N GLU A 130 4.47 8.71 -5.20
CA GLU A 130 5.92 8.62 -5.11
C GLU A 130 6.30 7.38 -4.30
N ARG A 131 7.35 6.71 -4.75
CA ARG A 131 7.88 5.53 -4.09
C ARG A 131 8.47 5.91 -2.73
N VAL A 132 8.17 5.11 -1.71
CA VAL A 132 8.64 5.39 -0.34
C VAL A 132 10.10 4.97 -0.14
N ASN A 133 10.57 3.93 -0.82
CA ASN A 133 11.94 3.43 -0.70
C ASN A 133 12.78 3.75 -1.96
N VAL A 134 13.13 5.02 -2.13
CA VAL A 134 13.88 5.52 -3.31
C VAL A 134 15.35 5.11 -3.34
N ASP A 135 15.95 4.77 -2.20
CA ASP A 135 17.38 4.43 -2.08
C ASP A 135 17.67 2.91 -2.09
N SER A 136 16.70 2.12 -2.54
CA SER A 136 16.75 0.66 -2.57
C SER A 136 17.75 0.08 -3.58
N GLY A 137 18.21 0.88 -4.55
CA GLY A 137 19.19 0.47 -5.57
C GLY A 137 18.61 -0.37 -6.71
N ASP A 138 17.29 -0.51 -6.79
CA ASP A 138 16.59 -1.14 -7.91
C ASP A 138 16.09 -0.13 -8.96
N GLU A 139 15.61 -0.65 -10.09
CA GLU A 139 15.17 0.14 -11.24
C GLU A 139 13.63 0.35 -11.26
N LEU A 140 12.96 0.22 -10.12
CA LEU A 140 11.53 0.49 -10.03
C LEU A 140 11.26 2.00 -10.17
N PRO A 141 10.14 2.39 -10.81
CA PRO A 141 9.80 3.79 -11.01
C PRO A 141 9.69 4.52 -9.68
N SER A 142 10.22 5.74 -9.65
CA SER A 142 10.09 6.64 -8.51
C SER A 142 8.66 7.18 -8.36
N GLU A 143 7.88 7.18 -9.45
CA GLU A 143 6.53 7.74 -9.50
C GLU A 143 5.61 6.86 -10.34
N LEU A 144 4.36 6.72 -9.89
CA LEU A 144 3.31 5.98 -10.60
C LEU A 144 1.96 6.67 -10.48
N THR A 145 1.15 6.51 -11.52
CA THR A 145 -0.28 6.86 -11.50
C THR A 145 -1.14 5.60 -11.60
N PRO A 146 -2.37 5.60 -11.05
CA PRO A 146 -3.28 4.46 -11.17
C PRO A 146 -3.53 4.05 -12.63
N ALA A 147 -3.67 5.03 -13.53
CA ALA A 147 -3.85 4.78 -14.96
C ALA A 147 -2.66 4.05 -15.60
N GLN A 148 -1.42 4.42 -15.27
CA GLN A 148 -0.23 3.74 -15.80
C GLN A 148 -0.17 2.28 -15.37
N VAL A 149 -0.46 1.99 -14.10
CA VAL A 149 -0.48 0.61 -13.59
C VAL A 149 -1.63 -0.17 -14.22
N TYR A 150 -2.82 0.43 -14.31
CA TYR A 150 -3.99 -0.22 -14.90
C TYR A 150 -3.78 -0.63 -16.35
N GLU A 151 -3.08 0.18 -17.15
CA GLU A 151 -2.74 -0.18 -18.53
C GLU A 151 -1.69 -1.30 -18.62
N GLN A 152 -0.78 -1.41 -17.64
CA GLN A 152 0.23 -2.48 -17.63
C GLN A 152 -0.33 -3.84 -17.19
N VAL A 153 -1.35 -3.85 -16.33
CA VAL A 153 -1.92 -5.10 -15.78
C VAL A 153 -3.13 -5.62 -16.55
N LYS A 154 -3.55 -4.92 -17.61
CA LYS A 154 -4.54 -5.37 -18.59
C LYS A 154 -3.87 -6.33 -19.58
N ASP A 155 -3.64 -7.57 -19.17
CA ASP A 155 -3.40 -8.69 -20.07
C ASP A 155 -4.49 -9.75 -19.90
#